data_AF-A0A7W0GYW5-F1
#
_entry.id   AF-A0A7W0GYW5-F1
#
_cell.length_a   1.000
_cell.length_b   1.000
_cell.length_c   1.000
_cell.angle_alpha   90.00
_cell.angle_beta   90.00
_cell.angle_gamma   90.00
#
_symmetry.space_group_name_H-M   'P 1'
#
loop_
_entity.id
_entity.type
_entity.pdbx_description
1 polymer ?
#
loop_
_entity_poly.entity_id
_entity_poly.type
_entity_poly.pdbx_seq_one_letter_code
_entity_poly.pdbx_strand_id
1 'polypeptide(L)'
;MTTAAHALIVVKLGGGLSAIPGALETASAGVSELARRWRVVVVPGGGPFADAVREFDRHLGLSDDAAHWMAILAMDQYGHVLAERIAGAVLVEEPGGIGAALGAGQVAVFAPYRWMRSADVLPHTWDATGDSVAAFVAGALDAAHLVLVKPGNGPAETAVDGCFAGVVPAGLPWTAIGWQRLGGLSALLLGDGHQGVGMK
;
A
#
# COMPACT_ATOMS: atom_id res chain seq x y z
N MET A 1 -7.20 -21.93 23.29
CA MET A 1 -7.65 -21.97 21.88
C MET A 1 -6.63 -21.18 21.08
N THR A 2 -5.74 -21.87 20.38
CA THR A 2 -4.80 -21.25 19.44
C THR A 2 -5.59 -20.72 18.26
N THR A 3 -5.77 -19.40 18.18
CA THR A 3 -6.22 -18.72 16.97
C THR A 3 -5.32 -19.17 15.83
N ALA A 4 -5.89 -19.75 14.78
CA ALA A 4 -5.15 -19.94 13.54
C ALA A 4 -4.53 -18.60 13.16
N ALA A 5 -3.22 -18.55 12.90
CA ALA A 5 -2.56 -17.32 12.51
C ALA A 5 -3.23 -16.82 11.21
N HIS A 6 -4.00 -15.74 11.32
CA HIS A 6 -4.59 -15.10 10.17
C HIS A 6 -3.46 -14.64 9.23
N ALA A 7 -3.53 -15.03 7.95
CA ALA A 7 -2.54 -14.65 6.96
C ALA A 7 -2.43 -13.11 6.87
N LEU A 8 -1.21 -12.62 6.62
CA LEU A 8 -0.93 -11.19 6.49
C LEU A 8 -1.22 -10.73 5.05
N ILE A 9 -2.01 -9.67 4.92
CA ILE A 9 -2.26 -8.99 3.65
C ILE A 9 -1.69 -7.58 3.75
N VAL A 10 -0.90 -7.18 2.76
CA VAL A 10 -0.49 -5.78 2.60
C VAL A 10 -1.43 -5.11 1.60
N VAL A 11 -2.02 -3.99 2.00
CA VAL A 11 -2.94 -3.21 1.17
C VAL A 11 -2.33 -1.84 0.92
N LYS A 12 -1.99 -1.54 -0.33
CA LYS A 12 -1.58 -0.19 -0.71
C LYS A 12 -2.80 0.64 -1.06
N LEU A 13 -3.01 1.76 -0.38
CA LEU A 13 -4.06 2.72 -0.75
C LEU A 13 -3.49 3.84 -1.60
N GLY A 14 -3.92 3.93 -2.86
CA GLY A 14 -3.45 4.95 -3.80
C GLY A 14 -3.76 6.39 -3.34
N GLY A 15 -2.80 7.29 -3.52
CA GLY A 15 -2.97 8.70 -3.13
C GLY A 15 -4.12 9.41 -3.84
N GLY A 16 -4.39 9.06 -5.11
CA GLY A 16 -5.47 9.67 -5.89
C GLY A 16 -6.88 9.41 -5.35
N LEU A 17 -7.05 8.48 -4.39
CA LEU A 17 -8.35 8.22 -3.77
C LEU A 17 -8.92 9.46 -3.07
N SER A 18 -8.07 10.33 -2.49
CA SER A 18 -8.55 11.54 -1.79
C SER A 18 -9.15 12.60 -2.73
N ALA A 19 -8.87 12.52 -4.04
CA ALA A 19 -9.43 13.43 -5.03
C ALA A 19 -10.81 12.96 -5.55
N ILE A 20 -11.25 11.74 -5.19
CA ILE A 20 -12.49 11.15 -5.66
C ILE A 20 -13.52 11.17 -4.52
N PRO A 21 -14.67 11.85 -4.68
CA PRO A 21 -15.71 11.90 -3.66
C PRO A 21 -16.14 10.50 -3.21
N GLY A 22 -16.05 10.22 -1.90
CA GLY A 22 -16.49 8.97 -1.29
C GLY A 22 -15.54 7.77 -1.48
N ALA A 23 -14.48 7.89 -2.28
CA ALA A 23 -13.58 6.77 -2.56
C ALA A 23 -12.74 6.39 -1.35
N LEU A 24 -12.22 7.40 -0.63
CA LEU A 24 -11.41 7.15 0.56
C LEU A 24 -12.23 6.54 1.69
N GLU A 25 -13.46 7.01 1.91
CA GLU A 25 -14.40 6.44 2.88
C GLU A 25 -14.71 4.97 2.54
N THR A 26 -15.04 4.70 1.28
CA THR A 26 -15.36 3.34 0.82
C THR A 26 -14.17 2.41 0.95
N ALA A 27 -12.98 2.86 0.55
CA ALA A 27 -11.75 2.07 0.70
C ALA A 27 -11.43 1.82 2.18
N SER A 28 -11.58 2.82 3.04
CA SER A 28 -11.33 2.68 4.48
C SER A 28 -12.26 1.64 5.11
N ALA A 29 -13.55 1.67 4.77
CA ALA A 29 -14.52 0.66 5.20
C ALA A 29 -14.17 -0.74 4.66
N GLY A 30 -13.69 -0.83 3.41
CA GLY A 30 -13.21 -2.09 2.82
C GLY A 30 -12.00 -2.66 3.55
N VAL A 31 -11.05 -1.82 3.96
CA VAL A 31 -9.91 -2.23 4.81
C VAL A 31 -10.41 -2.76 6.16
N SER A 32 -11.33 -2.04 6.82
CA SER A 32 -11.90 -2.49 8.10
C SER A 32 -12.60 -3.85 7.99
N GLU A 33 -13.34 -4.10 6.90
CA GLU A 33 -13.98 -5.41 6.67
C GLU A 33 -12.95 -6.52 6.42
N LEU A 34 -11.90 -6.24 5.64
CA LEU A 34 -10.80 -7.18 5.42
C LEU A 34 -10.10 -7.55 6.74
N ALA A 35 -9.89 -6.56 7.62
CA ALA A 35 -9.23 -6.76 8.91
C ALA A 35 -10.00 -7.69 9.88
N ARG A 36 -11.28 -7.98 9.61
CA ARG A 36 -12.06 -8.96 10.41
C ARG A 36 -11.61 -10.40 10.22
N ARG A 37 -10.88 -10.69 9.13
CA ARG A 37 -10.50 -12.05 8.73
C ARG A 37 -9.03 -12.20 8.35
N TRP A 38 -8.30 -11.11 8.14
CA TRP A 38 -6.86 -11.13 7.89
C TRP A 38 -6.13 -10.15 8.78
N ARG A 39 -4.83 -10.38 8.98
CA ARG A 39 -3.93 -9.35 9.52
C ARG A 39 -3.67 -8.38 8.39
N VAL A 40 -3.90 -7.08 8.60
CA VAL A 40 -3.80 -6.08 7.52
C VAL A 40 -2.78 -5.01 7.87
N VAL A 41 -1.81 -4.83 6.97
CA VAL A 41 -0.91 -3.69 6.95
C VAL A 41 -1.30 -2.81 5.77
N VAL A 42 -1.52 -1.53 6.02
CA VAL A 42 -1.81 -0.54 4.97
C VAL A 42 -0.54 0.24 4.65
N VAL A 43 -0.16 0.28 3.37
CA VAL A 43 0.91 1.16 2.87
C VAL A 43 0.26 2.37 2.19
N PRO A 44 0.48 3.60 2.67
CA PRO A 44 -0.06 4.80 2.03
C PRO A 44 0.61 5.04 0.68
N GLY A 45 -0.13 5.54 -0.31
CA GLY A 45 0.47 6.29 -1.42
C GLY A 45 0.90 7.69 -0.98
N GLY A 46 1.32 8.53 -1.93
CA GLY A 46 1.77 9.89 -1.60
C GLY A 46 0.67 10.95 -1.42
N GLY A 47 -0.57 10.65 -1.85
CA GLY A 47 -1.70 11.59 -1.75
C GLY A 47 -1.43 12.96 -2.42
N PRO A 48 -2.18 13.99 -2.02
CA PRO A 48 -1.93 15.37 -2.47
C PRO A 48 -0.56 15.90 -2.01
N PHE A 49 0.04 15.28 -0.99
CA PHE A 49 1.35 15.68 -0.47
C PHE A 49 2.47 15.38 -1.47
N ALA A 50 2.48 14.20 -2.10
CA ALA A 50 3.48 13.87 -3.12
C ALA A 50 3.22 14.61 -4.43
N ASP A 51 1.96 14.95 -4.71
CA ASP A 51 1.64 15.82 -5.85
C ASP A 51 2.23 17.21 -5.67
N ALA A 52 2.20 17.78 -4.45
CA ALA A 52 2.88 19.03 -4.14
C ALA A 52 4.41 18.92 -4.29
N VAL A 53 5.03 17.81 -3.89
CA VAL A 53 6.46 17.56 -4.13
C VAL A 53 6.76 17.54 -5.63
N ARG A 54 5.95 16.84 -6.42
CA ARG A 54 6.12 16.77 -7.88
C ARG A 54 5.95 18.12 -8.56
N GLU A 55 5.02 18.94 -8.08
CA GLU A 55 4.87 20.31 -8.56
C GLU A 55 6.08 21.17 -8.22
N PHE A 56 6.58 21.08 -6.99
CA PHE A 56 7.76 21.84 -6.54
C PHE A 56 9.02 21.45 -7.32
N ASP A 57 9.22 20.15 -7.53
CA ASP A 57 10.30 19.60 -8.36
C ASP A 57 10.26 20.13 -9.79
N ARG A 58 9.10 20.08 -10.46
CA ARG A 58 8.94 20.65 -11.80
C ARG A 58 9.29 22.14 -11.89
N HIS A 59 9.05 22.91 -10.82
CA HIS A 59 9.30 24.35 -10.82
C HIS A 59 10.74 24.72 -10.48
N LEU A 60 11.40 23.99 -9.58
CA LEU A 60 12.73 24.33 -9.08
C LEU A 60 13.84 23.40 -9.56
N GLY A 61 13.50 22.24 -10.12
CA GLY A 61 14.43 21.18 -10.51
C GLY A 61 15.18 20.63 -9.31
N LEU A 62 14.49 19.84 -8.47
CA LEU A 62 15.16 19.17 -7.35
C LEU A 62 16.14 18.12 -7.89
N SER A 63 17.09 17.71 -7.04
CA SER A 63 17.80 16.46 -7.31
C SER A 63 16.85 15.27 -7.16
N ASP A 64 17.12 14.21 -7.92
CA ASP A 64 16.35 12.97 -7.84
C ASP A 64 16.29 12.40 -6.41
N ASP A 65 17.41 12.44 -5.67
CA ASP A 65 17.48 12.02 -4.25
C ASP A 65 16.53 12.86 -3.37
N ALA A 66 16.56 14.19 -3.50
CA ALA A 66 15.69 15.06 -2.72
C ALA A 66 14.21 14.83 -3.05
N ALA A 67 13.87 14.78 -4.35
CA ALA A 67 12.50 14.52 -4.80
C ALA A 67 11.99 13.15 -4.32
N HIS A 68 12.82 12.11 -4.41
CA HIS A 68 12.50 10.77 -3.96
C HIS A 68 12.17 10.74 -2.46
N TRP A 69 13.04 11.28 -1.61
CA TRP A 69 12.82 11.26 -0.17
C TRP A 69 11.66 12.16 0.27
N MET A 70 11.46 13.30 -0.39
CA MET A 70 10.29 14.15 -0.14
C MET A 70 8.98 13.43 -0.52
N ALA A 71 8.97 12.68 -1.63
CA ALA A 71 7.82 11.89 -2.04
C ALA A 71 7.49 10.76 -1.05
N ILE A 72 8.51 10.12 -0.46
CA ILE A 72 8.29 9.11 0.59
C ILE A 72 7.82 9.76 1.90
N LEU A 73 8.35 10.92 2.30
CA LEU A 73 7.81 11.69 3.44
C LEU A 73 6.35 12.09 3.24
N ALA A 74 5.95 12.38 2.01
CA ALA A 74 4.55 12.62 1.69
C ALA A 74 3.66 11.38 1.92
N MET A 75 4.20 10.17 1.80
CA MET A 75 3.48 8.94 2.13
C MET A 75 3.22 8.84 3.63
N ASP A 76 4.16 9.25 4.49
CA ASP A 76 3.95 9.31 5.95
C ASP A 76 2.80 10.27 6.29
N GLN A 77 2.78 11.46 5.67
CA GLN A 77 1.69 12.44 5.85
C GLN A 77 0.34 11.85 5.45
N TYR A 78 0.30 11.12 4.33
CA TYR A 78 -0.93 10.44 3.93
C TYR A 78 -1.27 9.27 4.87
N GLY A 79 -0.28 8.59 5.43
CA GLY A 79 -0.45 7.59 6.49
C GLY A 79 -1.22 8.11 7.69
N HIS A 80 -0.94 9.33 8.16
CA HIS A 80 -1.75 9.97 9.22
C HIS A 80 -3.22 10.11 8.84
N VAL A 81 -3.51 10.53 7.60
CA VAL A 81 -4.89 10.64 7.10
C VAL A 81 -5.56 9.26 7.10
N LEU A 82 -4.88 8.23 6.62
CA LEU A 82 -5.44 6.88 6.57
C LEU A 82 -5.69 6.29 7.97
N ALA A 83 -4.77 6.51 8.92
CA ALA A 83 -4.92 6.04 10.29
C ALA A 83 -6.13 6.67 11.00
N GLU A 84 -6.42 7.94 10.73
CA GLU A 84 -7.61 8.63 11.23
C GLU A 84 -8.91 8.10 10.60
N ARG A 85 -8.87 7.72 9.31
CA ARG A 85 -10.08 7.34 8.55
C ARG A 85 -10.45 5.87 8.67
N ILE A 86 -9.49 4.99 8.91
CA ILE A 86 -9.71 3.55 8.98
C ILE A 86 -10.07 3.17 10.42
N ALA A 87 -11.28 2.66 10.63
CA ALA A 87 -11.73 2.26 11.95
C ALA A 87 -10.83 1.16 12.54
N GLY A 88 -10.31 1.40 13.75
CA GLY A 88 -9.42 0.48 14.45
C GLY A 88 -7.98 0.45 13.92
N ALA A 89 -7.59 1.42 13.08
CA ALA A 89 -6.22 1.56 12.64
C ALA A 89 -5.33 2.28 13.67
N VAL A 90 -4.03 2.00 13.59
CA VAL A 90 -2.98 2.73 14.29
C VAL A 90 -1.85 3.01 13.31
N LEU A 91 -1.28 4.21 13.40
CA LEU A 91 -0.09 4.57 12.64
C LEU A 91 1.15 3.88 13.23
N VAL A 92 1.99 3.32 12.37
CA VAL A 92 3.23 2.63 12.74
C VAL A 92 4.37 3.20 11.90
N GLU A 93 5.40 3.76 12.53
CA GLU A 93 6.57 4.34 11.85
C GLU A 93 7.76 3.37 11.76
N GLU A 94 7.79 2.37 12.63
CA GLU A 94 8.89 1.42 12.75
C GLU A 94 8.40 -0.01 12.47
N PRO A 95 9.14 -0.83 11.70
CA PRO A 95 8.71 -2.18 11.34
C PRO A 95 8.42 -3.06 12.57
N GLY A 96 9.18 -2.87 13.66
CA GLY A 96 8.97 -3.57 14.92
C GLY A 96 7.61 -3.30 15.58
N GLY A 97 6.95 -2.18 15.28
CA GLY A 97 5.62 -1.84 15.79
C GLY A 97 4.48 -2.57 15.09
N ILE A 98 4.70 -3.11 13.88
CA ILE A 98 3.67 -3.78 13.07
C ILE A 98 3.15 -5.01 13.80
N GLY A 99 4.04 -5.83 14.35
CA GLY A 99 3.67 -7.04 15.09
C GLY A 99 2.76 -6.76 16.29
N ALA A 100 3.06 -5.69 17.03
CA ALA A 100 2.28 -5.28 18.21
C ALA A 100 0.87 -4.81 17.81
N ALA A 101 0.75 -3.94 16.79
CA ALA A 101 -0.53 -3.48 16.26
C ALA A 101 -1.41 -4.65 15.80
N LEU A 102 -0.83 -5.56 15.00
CA LEU A 102 -1.55 -6.73 14.51
C LEU A 102 -1.93 -7.70 15.64
N GLY A 103 -1.08 -7.85 16.66
CA GLY A 103 -1.36 -8.68 17.85
C GLY A 103 -2.50 -8.13 18.71
N ALA A 104 -2.71 -6.82 18.70
CA ALA A 104 -3.85 -6.15 19.33
C ALA A 104 -5.13 -6.19 18.46
N GLY A 105 -5.10 -6.84 17.29
CA GLY A 105 -6.23 -6.90 16.37
C GLY A 105 -6.50 -5.60 15.61
N GLN A 106 -5.50 -4.69 15.55
CA GLN A 106 -5.61 -3.41 14.86
C GLN A 106 -5.12 -3.52 13.41
N VAL A 107 -5.56 -2.58 12.57
CA VAL A 107 -4.97 -2.35 11.25
C VAL A 107 -3.69 -1.52 11.44
N ALA A 108 -2.56 -2.00 10.94
CA ALA A 108 -1.32 -1.24 10.99
C ALA A 108 -1.19 -0.36 9.73
N VAL A 109 -1.38 0.95 9.86
CA VAL A 109 -1.07 1.89 8.78
C VAL A 109 0.41 2.24 8.89
N PHE A 110 1.21 1.77 7.95
CA PHE A 110 2.66 1.86 8.03
C PHE A 110 3.19 3.11 7.31
N ALA A 111 3.79 4.03 8.06
CA ALA A 111 4.48 5.22 7.55
C ALA A 111 5.90 4.82 7.07
N PRO A 112 6.17 4.76 5.75
CA PRO A 112 7.32 4.04 5.24
C PRO A 112 8.66 4.78 5.31
N TYR A 113 8.70 6.10 5.52
CA TYR A 113 9.92 6.90 5.33
C TYR A 113 11.13 6.37 6.06
N ARG A 114 11.02 6.11 7.37
CA ARG A 114 12.18 5.70 8.17
C ARG A 114 12.77 4.39 7.71
N TRP A 115 11.92 3.40 7.43
CA TRP A 115 12.38 2.10 6.95
C TRP A 115 12.96 2.21 5.54
N MET A 116 12.27 2.89 4.64
CA MET A 116 12.75 3.08 3.26
C MET A 116 14.07 3.84 3.22
N ARG A 117 14.24 4.86 4.07
CA ARG A 117 15.49 5.63 4.18
C ARG A 117 16.64 4.80 4.71
N SER A 118 16.37 3.89 5.64
CA SER A 118 17.39 2.98 6.17
C SER A 118 17.75 1.86 5.19
N ALA A 119 16.80 1.37 4.40
CA ALA A 119 17.00 0.27 3.48
C ALA A 119 17.61 0.74 2.14
N ASP A 120 17.16 1.90 1.66
CA ASP A 120 17.58 2.56 0.41
C ASP A 120 17.70 1.60 -0.78
N VAL A 121 16.64 0.81 -0.99
CA VAL A 121 16.61 -0.28 -1.99
C VAL A 121 15.98 0.11 -3.33
N LEU A 122 15.31 1.27 -3.40
CA LEU A 122 14.62 1.73 -4.60
C LEU A 122 15.46 2.76 -5.33
N PRO A 123 15.45 2.79 -6.67
CA PRO A 123 16.11 3.86 -7.40
C PRO A 123 15.43 5.19 -7.10
N HIS A 124 16.23 6.23 -6.92
CA HIS A 124 15.72 7.60 -6.72
C HIS A 124 15.29 8.15 -8.06
N THR A 125 14.05 7.87 -8.43
CA THR A 125 13.43 8.32 -9.68
C THR A 125 11.91 8.38 -9.48
N TRP A 126 11.22 9.07 -10.38
CA TRP A 126 9.75 9.07 -10.41
C TRP A 126 9.14 7.73 -10.89
N ASP A 127 9.96 6.80 -11.40
CA ASP A 127 9.53 5.46 -11.78
C ASP A 127 9.35 4.51 -10.57
N ALA A 128 9.94 4.85 -9.42
CA ALA A 128 9.72 4.17 -8.15
C ALA A 128 8.69 4.95 -7.31
N THR A 129 7.47 4.41 -7.22
CA THR A 129 6.38 5.07 -6.47
C THR A 129 5.86 4.20 -5.33
N GLY A 130 4.71 4.56 -4.76
CA GLY A 130 4.08 3.83 -3.68
C GLY A 130 3.73 2.36 -4.00
N ASP A 131 3.64 1.96 -5.28
CA ASP A 131 3.45 0.53 -5.60
C ASP A 131 4.75 -0.26 -5.34
N SER A 132 5.89 0.24 -5.81
CA SER A 132 7.21 -0.34 -5.51
C SER A 132 7.52 -0.36 -4.01
N VAL A 133 7.19 0.72 -3.28
CA VAL A 133 7.33 0.72 -1.81
C VAL A 133 6.46 -0.37 -1.18
N ALA A 134 5.22 -0.52 -1.61
CA ALA A 134 4.34 -1.56 -1.09
C ALA A 134 4.81 -2.97 -1.44
N ALA A 135 5.39 -3.17 -2.63
CA ALA A 135 6.01 -4.44 -3.02
C ALA A 135 7.18 -4.81 -2.11
N PHE A 136 8.08 -3.87 -1.84
CA PHE A 136 9.18 -4.06 -0.92
C PHE A 136 8.68 -4.41 0.49
N VAL A 137 7.74 -3.62 1.03
CA VAL A 137 7.16 -3.85 2.37
C VAL A 137 6.47 -5.22 2.46
N ALA A 138 5.70 -5.60 1.44
CA ALA A 138 5.04 -6.91 1.41
C ALA A 138 6.02 -8.07 1.40
N GLY A 139 7.11 -7.96 0.64
CA GLY A 139 8.18 -8.95 0.65
C GLY A 139 8.91 -9.04 1.99
N ALA A 140 9.28 -7.90 2.56
CA ALA A 140 10.00 -7.85 3.82
C ALA A 140 9.17 -8.37 5.02
N LEU A 141 7.84 -8.36 4.91
CA LEU A 141 6.92 -8.86 5.93
C LEU A 141 6.43 -10.30 5.67
N ASP A 142 6.91 -10.97 4.62
CA ASP A 142 6.43 -12.29 4.19
C ASP A 142 4.90 -12.32 4.07
N ALA A 143 4.35 -11.31 3.40
CA ALA A 143 2.91 -11.18 3.22
C ALA A 143 2.37 -12.31 2.34
N ALA A 144 1.19 -12.83 2.68
CA ALA A 144 0.53 -13.84 1.87
C ALA A 144 -0.05 -13.27 0.57
N HIS A 145 -0.30 -11.96 0.52
CA HIS A 145 -0.79 -11.27 -0.67
C HIS A 145 -0.52 -9.76 -0.58
N LEU A 146 -0.25 -9.13 -1.74
CA LEU A 146 -0.22 -7.68 -1.90
C LEU A 146 -1.40 -7.17 -2.73
N VAL A 147 -2.16 -6.23 -2.20
CA VAL A 147 -3.30 -5.62 -2.90
C VAL A 147 -3.01 -4.16 -3.18
N LEU A 148 -3.02 -3.76 -4.45
CA LEU A 148 -2.86 -2.38 -4.87
C LEU A 148 -4.23 -1.77 -5.17
N VAL A 149 -4.67 -0.84 -4.32
CA VAL A 149 -5.97 -0.16 -4.48
C VAL A 149 -5.77 1.13 -5.27
N LYS A 150 -6.46 1.21 -6.41
CA LYS A 150 -6.32 2.28 -7.41
C LYS A 150 -7.58 3.17 -7.49
N PRO A 151 -7.43 4.44 -7.93
CA PRO A 151 -8.54 5.39 -8.02
C PRO A 151 -9.56 5.13 -9.16
N GLY A 152 -9.20 4.41 -10.22
CA GLY A 152 -10.02 4.30 -11.45
C GLY A 152 -10.54 2.90 -11.79
N ASN A 153 -11.40 2.84 -12.81
CA ASN A 153 -11.86 1.61 -13.48
C ASN A 153 -11.14 1.49 -14.84
N GLY A 154 -10.79 0.27 -15.28
CA GLY A 154 -10.23 0.01 -16.63
C GLY A 154 -8.74 -0.32 -16.63
N PRO A 155 -7.99 -0.16 -17.74
CA PRO A 155 -6.58 -0.60 -17.84
C PRO A 155 -5.63 0.04 -16.82
N ALA A 156 -5.95 1.23 -16.31
CA ALA A 156 -5.21 1.90 -15.24
C ALA A 156 -5.43 1.27 -13.85
N GLU A 157 -6.47 0.43 -13.69
CA GLU A 157 -6.76 -0.32 -12.48
C GLU A 157 -5.68 -1.37 -12.19
N THR A 158 -5.00 -1.87 -13.23
CA THR A 158 -3.94 -2.87 -13.12
C THR A 158 -2.53 -2.30 -13.33
N ALA A 159 -2.41 -1.02 -13.65
CA ALA A 159 -1.13 -0.38 -13.89
C ALA A 159 -0.31 -0.28 -12.59
N VAL A 160 0.97 -0.64 -12.68
CA VAL A 160 1.97 -0.50 -11.62
C VAL A 160 3.09 0.40 -12.11
N ASP A 161 3.87 0.96 -11.18
CA ASP A 161 5.01 1.80 -11.53
C ASP A 161 6.17 1.02 -12.18
N GLY A 162 7.11 1.76 -12.79
CA GLY A 162 8.17 1.20 -13.63
C GLY A 162 9.15 0.31 -12.89
N CYS A 163 9.28 0.48 -11.57
CA CYS A 163 10.17 -0.33 -10.75
C CYS A 163 9.49 -1.57 -10.14
N PHE A 164 8.16 -1.65 -10.15
CA PHE A 164 7.41 -2.66 -9.42
C PHE A 164 7.85 -4.10 -9.73
N ALA A 165 8.02 -4.42 -11.02
CA ALA A 165 8.40 -5.76 -11.47
C ALA A 165 9.80 -6.20 -10.99
N GLY A 166 10.71 -5.24 -10.75
CA GLY A 166 12.04 -5.52 -10.21
C GLY A 166 12.08 -5.64 -8.68
N VAL A 167 11.03 -5.19 -8.00
CA VAL A 167 10.96 -5.12 -6.53
C VAL A 167 10.08 -6.22 -5.94
N VAL A 168 8.99 -6.57 -6.63
CA VAL A 168 8.06 -7.61 -6.15
C VAL A 168 8.77 -8.96 -6.05
N PRO A 169 8.79 -9.60 -4.86
CA PRO A 169 9.44 -10.89 -4.70
C PRO A 169 8.83 -11.96 -5.60
N ALA A 170 9.70 -12.84 -6.11
CA ALA A 170 9.24 -13.99 -6.89
C ALA A 170 8.28 -14.85 -6.05
N GLY A 171 7.10 -15.13 -6.61
CA GLY A 171 6.08 -15.95 -5.97
C GLY A 171 5.17 -15.22 -4.99
N LEU A 172 5.40 -13.92 -4.68
CA LEU A 172 4.45 -13.13 -3.91
C LEU A 172 3.18 -12.89 -4.73
N PRO A 173 2.00 -13.42 -4.34
CA PRO A 173 0.76 -13.14 -5.03
C PRO A 173 0.38 -11.67 -4.87
N TRP A 174 -0.03 -11.03 -5.96
CA TRP A 174 -0.51 -9.66 -5.91
C TRP A 174 -1.66 -9.43 -6.88
N THR A 175 -2.51 -8.47 -6.54
CA THR A 175 -3.57 -7.99 -7.42
C THR A 175 -3.68 -6.48 -7.34
N ALA A 176 -4.12 -5.87 -8.44
CA ALA A 176 -4.47 -4.46 -8.47
C ALA A 176 -5.97 -4.33 -8.78
N ILE A 177 -6.66 -3.49 -8.00
CA ILE A 177 -8.12 -3.36 -8.02
C ILE A 177 -8.53 -1.90 -7.86
N GLY A 178 -9.70 -1.55 -8.37
CA GLY A 178 -10.37 -0.28 -8.09
C GLY A 178 -10.87 -0.26 -6.65
N TRP A 179 -10.89 0.92 -6.04
CA TRP A 179 -11.33 1.12 -4.66
C TRP A 179 -12.73 0.57 -4.35
N GLN A 180 -13.63 0.54 -5.34
CA GLN A 180 -14.99 0.01 -5.21
C GLN A 180 -15.02 -1.49 -4.92
N ARG A 181 -13.97 -2.23 -5.31
CA ARG A 181 -13.91 -3.69 -5.19
C ARG A 181 -13.36 -4.17 -3.86
N LEU A 182 -12.78 -3.27 -3.06
CA LEU A 182 -12.08 -3.65 -1.83
C LEU A 182 -13.00 -4.32 -0.79
N GLY A 183 -14.26 -3.87 -0.67
CA GLY A 183 -15.23 -4.50 0.24
C GLY A 183 -15.59 -5.94 -0.12
N GLY A 184 -15.41 -6.35 -1.39
CA GLY A 184 -15.65 -7.72 -1.86
C GLY A 184 -14.39 -8.60 -1.90
N LEU A 185 -13.23 -8.05 -1.56
CA LEU A 185 -11.92 -8.72 -1.69
C LEU A 185 -11.84 -10.02 -0.89
N SER A 186 -12.53 -10.10 0.25
CA SER A 186 -12.57 -11.30 1.08
C SER A 186 -13.03 -12.54 0.31
N ALA A 187 -14.01 -12.38 -0.60
CA ALA A 187 -14.48 -13.48 -1.43
C ALA A 187 -13.49 -13.83 -2.55
N LEU A 188 -12.78 -12.82 -3.09
CA LEU A 188 -11.76 -13.01 -4.13
C LEU A 188 -10.58 -13.82 -3.60
N LEU A 189 -10.02 -13.43 -2.45
CA LEU A 189 -8.88 -14.11 -1.83
C LEU A 189 -9.18 -15.55 -1.39
N LEU A 190 -10.46 -15.89 -1.17
CA LEU A 190 -10.89 -17.26 -0.86
C LEU A 190 -11.26 -18.07 -2.12
N GLY A 191 -11.52 -17.40 -3.24
CA GLY A 191 -11.93 -18.00 -4.51
C GLY A 191 -10.76 -18.41 -5.43
N ASP A 192 -9.56 -17.85 -5.24
CA ASP A 192 -8.37 -18.08 -6.07
C ASP A 192 -7.68 -19.45 -5.86
N GLY A 193 -8.44 -20.46 -5.42
CA GLY A 193 -8.05 -21.87 -5.49
C GLY A 193 -8.06 -22.46 -6.92
N HIS A 194 -8.22 -21.65 -7.98
CA HIS A 194 -8.24 -22.12 -9.37
C HIS A 194 -7.57 -21.16 -10.37
N GLN A 195 -6.40 -21.60 -10.86
CA GLN A 195 -5.81 -21.41 -12.19
C GLN A 195 -5.56 -19.99 -12.72
N GLY A 196 -4.31 -19.51 -12.55
CA GLY A 196 -3.67 -18.59 -13.49
C GLY A 196 -2.92 -19.39 -14.55
N VAL A 197 -3.50 -19.51 -15.76
CA VAL A 197 -2.79 -19.96 -16.96
C VAL A 197 -1.78 -18.86 -17.33
N GLY A 198 -0.49 -19.17 -17.21
CA GLY A 198 0.56 -18.38 -17.83
C GLY A 198 0.40 -18.43 -19.34
N MET A 199 0.11 -17.29 -19.95
CA MET A 199 0.33 -17.13 -21.39
C MET A 199 1.84 -17.14 -21.63
N LYS A 200 2.26 -18.11 -22.44
CA LYS A 200 3.59 -18.19 -23.05
C LYS A 200 3.89 -16.97 -23.90
#